data_AF-A0A7V9UG37-F1
#
_entry.id   AF-A0A7V9UG37-F1
#
_cell.length_a   1.000
_cell.length_b   1.000
_cell.length_c   1.000
_cell.angle_alpha   90.00
_cell.angle_beta   90.00
_cell.angle_gamma   90.00
#
_symmetry.space_group_name_H-M   'P 1'
#
loop_
_entity.id
_entity.type
_entity.pdbx_description
1 polymer ?
#
loop_
_entity_poly.entity_id
_entity_poly.type
_entity_poly.pdbx_seq_one_letter_code
_entity_poly.pdbx_strand_id
1 'polypeptide(L)'
;MTTQGDQILNSSGEAIELKGVNWFGFNNQSTMVDGLWSGSGPLASDFATVVYRMQLLGFNAVRLPFSFKDLYNLSPRNYVTSCQIPSLTAIQNSVTNPSVPVDPNNIIPPMIAPPTRVAGQCNDYFPNDTTLNRFLWVVNFFAKNGFYVLIDNHLREDQTALEDRQLWVQRWKDLVTKISQDPISKKMLMIDILNEPDQFGIRWESGQTPGLKDLYLSVMDVVYPINPQALFFIEGTGQGSIGANWGDGFATDPTLISANGLSNPKSFFDTLLTKPYLNQVVISPHVYPPSVTGAGQNFTGAGLYNRLTNSFGYLTQPGYCSGSCKTFPVAIGEFGSRFTEPNDVQSLEDIAKYLNNSGAGADGKHRAIKNWFYWSWNANSGDTGGIVEDNWLNIIWKKIDYLATIGLKPWYTQAATPVKTGTICMSVSPATGLAKGDLKPITINDQSFEFSDFNLTVCKTLPVGSYTVTPPKITTATTQFSANPQTITVTEGNATPVYVAYEGVPIVVPKGDFAVTVQLGTAWQENPSSGIYSNAINLYVKNNSATKISTPWKIVVVNSAYKSVPSYWNIVFDSIASGHINGTVRESWQALAPNGQNSVNIGMIVTSTSPNFVPTSILINGTPATITIIK
;
A
#
# COMPACT_ATOMS: atom_id res chain seq x y z
N MET A 1 11.42 -13.82 -13.08
CA MET A 1 12.86 -13.58 -12.86
C MET A 1 13.59 -14.90 -12.76
N THR A 2 14.91 -14.92 -12.90
CA THR A 2 15.77 -16.10 -12.71
C THR A 2 17.18 -15.63 -12.32
N THR A 3 18.04 -16.54 -11.89
CA THR A 3 19.46 -16.29 -11.63
C THR A 3 20.32 -16.96 -12.70
N GLN A 4 21.37 -16.27 -13.13
CA GLN A 4 22.39 -16.80 -14.03
C GLN A 4 23.75 -16.37 -13.51
N GLY A 5 24.58 -17.34 -13.14
CA GLY A 5 25.82 -17.05 -12.44
C GLY A 5 25.56 -16.29 -11.13
N ASP A 6 26.29 -15.20 -10.93
CA ASP A 6 26.16 -14.24 -9.82
C ASP A 6 25.13 -13.13 -10.09
N GLN A 7 24.36 -13.22 -11.18
CA GLN A 7 23.42 -12.19 -11.60
C GLN A 7 21.96 -12.59 -11.39
N ILE A 8 21.12 -11.59 -11.17
CA ILE A 8 19.66 -11.69 -11.22
C ILE A 8 19.20 -11.16 -12.56
N LEU A 9 18.35 -11.92 -13.26
CA LEU A 9 17.76 -11.53 -14.52
C LEU A 9 16.25 -11.26 -14.37
N ASN A 10 15.78 -10.19 -15.00
CA ASN A 10 14.35 -9.89 -15.08
C ASN A 10 13.61 -10.86 -16.04
N SER A 11 12.30 -10.69 -16.20
CA SER A 11 11.50 -11.53 -17.11
C SER A 11 11.84 -11.39 -18.60
N SER A 12 12.58 -10.34 -18.97
CA SER A 12 13.07 -10.09 -20.34
C SER A 12 14.47 -10.68 -20.58
N GLY A 13 15.09 -11.27 -19.55
CA GLY A 13 16.45 -11.82 -19.63
C GLY A 13 17.56 -10.80 -19.39
N GLU A 14 17.23 -9.59 -18.94
CA GLU A 14 18.22 -8.54 -18.68
C GLU A 14 18.71 -8.60 -17.24
N ALA A 15 20.01 -8.39 -17.03
CA ALA A 15 20.58 -8.30 -15.69
C ALA A 15 20.06 -7.06 -14.96
N ILE A 16 19.64 -7.24 -13.71
CA ILE A 16 19.15 -6.17 -12.85
C ILE A 16 20.00 -6.04 -11.59
N GLU A 17 19.99 -4.84 -11.02
CA GLU A 17 20.58 -4.55 -9.72
C GLU A 17 19.48 -4.06 -8.78
N LEU A 18 19.30 -4.73 -7.65
CA LEU A 18 18.32 -4.36 -6.64
C LEU A 18 18.93 -3.30 -5.71
N LYS A 19 18.37 -2.09 -5.72
CA LYS A 19 18.64 -1.00 -4.78
C LYS A 19 17.38 -0.84 -3.93
N GLY A 20 17.31 -1.67 -2.90
CA GLY A 20 16.11 -1.86 -2.10
C GLY A 20 16.10 -1.07 -0.79
N VAL A 21 14.91 -0.91 -0.24
CA VAL A 21 14.71 -0.40 1.12
C VAL A 21 13.73 -1.30 1.87
N ASN A 22 13.99 -1.55 3.15
CA ASN A 22 13.05 -2.23 4.04
C ASN A 22 11.99 -1.23 4.52
N TRP A 23 10.70 -1.59 4.44
CA TRP A 23 9.62 -0.82 5.09
C TRP A 23 8.76 -1.74 5.96
N PHE A 24 9.09 -1.81 7.25
CA PHE A 24 8.44 -2.71 8.19
C PHE A 24 7.14 -2.14 8.76
N GLY A 25 6.31 -3.03 9.32
CA GLY A 25 5.05 -2.70 9.99
C GLY A 25 4.00 -3.82 9.91
N PHE A 26 4.05 -4.67 8.89
CA PHE A 26 3.17 -5.86 8.84
C PHE A 26 3.64 -7.00 9.76
N ASN A 27 4.73 -6.79 10.50
CA ASN A 27 5.40 -7.75 11.39
C ASN A 27 5.52 -7.25 12.84
N ASN A 28 4.76 -6.23 13.24
CA ASN A 28 4.86 -5.62 14.57
C ASN A 28 3.48 -5.30 15.18
N GLN A 29 2.45 -6.11 14.86
CA GLN A 29 1.07 -5.92 15.30
C GLN A 29 0.37 -4.67 14.71
N SER A 30 1.02 -4.00 13.74
CA SER A 30 0.35 -3.04 12.87
C SER A 30 -0.35 -3.77 11.72
N THR A 31 -1.19 -3.04 10.99
CA THR A 31 -1.98 -3.57 9.85
C THR A 31 -1.63 -2.85 8.56
N MET A 32 -0.52 -2.13 8.57
CA MET A 32 0.08 -1.39 7.47
C MET A 32 1.54 -1.10 7.85
N VAL A 33 2.36 -0.78 6.86
CA VAL A 33 3.71 -0.23 7.08
C VAL A 33 3.70 0.97 8.03
N ASP A 34 4.73 1.11 8.86
CA ASP A 34 4.77 2.14 9.88
C ASP A 34 4.97 3.55 9.31
N GLY A 35 4.59 4.55 10.10
CA GLY A 35 4.84 5.98 9.82
C GLY A 35 3.64 6.75 9.31
N LEU A 36 2.66 6.07 8.71
CA LEU A 36 1.50 6.74 8.10
C LEU A 36 0.64 7.52 9.11
N TRP A 37 0.73 7.22 10.41
CA TRP A 37 0.03 7.94 11.49
C TRP A 37 0.91 8.94 12.24
N SER A 38 2.24 8.86 12.09
CA SER A 38 3.22 9.65 12.86
C SER A 38 3.84 10.79 12.05
N GLY A 39 3.65 10.80 10.73
CA GLY A 39 4.26 11.77 9.84
C GLY A 39 3.70 13.19 9.94
N SER A 40 4.59 14.18 9.86
CA SER A 40 4.26 15.60 9.81
C SER A 40 3.72 16.00 8.44
N GLY A 41 2.46 15.65 8.18
CA GLY A 41 1.74 16.02 6.96
C GLY A 41 1.88 15.02 5.81
N PRO A 42 1.24 15.31 4.66
CA PRO A 42 0.97 14.32 3.61
C PRO A 42 2.19 13.81 2.85
N LEU A 43 3.34 14.51 2.92
CA LEU A 43 4.61 14.00 2.40
C LEU A 43 5.14 12.77 3.18
N ALA A 44 4.69 12.60 4.43
CA ALA A 44 5.09 11.51 5.31
C ALA A 44 3.93 10.54 5.63
N SER A 45 2.67 11.02 5.59
CA SER A 45 1.51 10.22 6.00
C SER A 45 0.72 9.59 4.85
N ASP A 46 0.86 10.06 3.60
CA ASP A 46 0.23 9.40 2.44
C ASP A 46 1.15 8.33 1.87
N PHE A 47 0.67 7.09 1.83
CA PHE A 47 1.47 5.94 1.40
C PHE A 47 1.99 6.08 -0.02
N ALA A 48 1.12 6.42 -0.97
CA ALA A 48 1.52 6.55 -2.37
C ALA A 48 2.52 7.70 -2.58
N THR A 49 2.40 8.82 -1.84
CA THR A 49 3.41 9.87 -1.84
C THR A 49 4.74 9.37 -1.27
N VAL A 50 4.73 8.60 -0.18
CA VAL A 50 5.96 8.01 0.40
C VAL A 50 6.64 7.05 -0.58
N VAL A 51 5.88 6.16 -1.22
CA VAL A 51 6.42 5.25 -2.28
C VAL A 51 7.03 6.06 -3.42
N TYR A 52 6.39 7.14 -3.84
CA TYR A 52 6.92 7.99 -4.90
C TYR A 52 8.23 8.67 -4.46
N ARG A 53 8.34 9.12 -3.20
CA ARG A 53 9.59 9.64 -2.65
C ARG A 53 10.70 8.60 -2.65
N MET A 54 10.41 7.34 -2.29
CA MET A 54 11.38 6.24 -2.39
C MET A 54 11.88 6.05 -3.84
N GLN A 55 10.97 6.04 -4.80
CA GLN A 55 11.30 5.88 -6.22
C GLN A 55 12.24 7.00 -6.70
N LEU A 56 11.96 8.24 -6.30
CA LEU A 56 12.76 9.41 -6.68
C LEU A 56 14.14 9.44 -6.01
N LEU A 57 14.30 8.84 -4.83
CA LEU A 57 15.60 8.62 -4.22
C LEU A 57 16.41 7.50 -4.92
N GLY A 58 15.82 6.82 -5.91
CA GLY A 58 16.48 5.82 -6.74
C GLY A 58 16.26 4.38 -6.27
N PHE A 59 15.41 4.16 -5.27
CA PHE A 59 15.05 2.79 -4.86
C PHE A 59 14.18 2.15 -5.95
N ASN A 60 14.49 0.90 -6.30
CA ASN A 60 13.75 0.12 -7.30
C ASN A 60 13.24 -1.22 -6.73
N ALA A 61 13.46 -1.47 -5.45
CA ALA A 61 13.00 -2.65 -4.76
C ALA A 61 12.54 -2.30 -3.33
N VAL A 62 11.64 -3.10 -2.77
CA VAL A 62 11.18 -2.97 -1.39
C VAL A 62 11.18 -4.35 -0.73
N ARG A 63 11.70 -4.43 0.50
CA ARG A 63 11.52 -5.59 1.38
C ARG A 63 10.42 -5.26 2.38
N LEU A 64 9.40 -6.11 2.44
CA LEU A 64 8.20 -5.94 3.24
C LEU A 64 8.11 -7.03 4.31
N PRO A 65 8.68 -6.78 5.50
CA PRO A 65 8.51 -7.65 6.65
C PRO A 65 7.04 -7.79 7.03
N PHE A 66 6.60 -9.04 7.18
CA PHE A 66 5.26 -9.41 7.62
C PHE A 66 5.28 -10.61 8.58
N SER A 67 4.21 -10.78 9.35
CA SER A 67 3.93 -12.01 10.09
C SER A 67 2.61 -12.62 9.62
N PHE A 68 2.51 -13.94 9.45
CA PHE A 68 1.24 -14.52 9.04
C PHE A 68 0.16 -14.32 10.11
N LYS A 69 0.55 -14.38 11.37
CA LYS A 69 -0.34 -14.05 12.49
C LYS A 69 -0.99 -12.68 12.31
N ASP A 70 -0.21 -11.64 11.98
CA ASP A 70 -0.76 -10.29 11.78
C ASP A 70 -1.66 -10.24 10.54
N LEU A 71 -1.22 -10.85 9.43
CA LEU A 71 -2.01 -10.86 8.19
C LEU A 71 -3.37 -11.56 8.32
N TYR A 72 -3.43 -12.68 9.04
CA TYR A 72 -4.65 -13.50 9.15
C TYR A 72 -5.53 -13.16 10.35
N ASN A 73 -4.96 -12.62 11.44
CA ASN A 73 -5.70 -12.45 12.71
C ASN A 73 -6.05 -11.00 13.04
N LEU A 74 -5.36 -10.01 12.47
CA LEU A 74 -5.66 -8.61 12.77
C LEU A 74 -6.72 -8.04 11.84
N SER A 75 -7.62 -7.24 12.40
CA SER A 75 -8.56 -6.42 11.64
C SER A 75 -7.88 -5.13 11.18
N PRO A 76 -8.05 -4.71 9.91
CA PRO A 76 -7.36 -3.56 9.35
C PRO A 76 -7.72 -2.26 10.09
N ARG A 77 -6.71 -1.53 10.58
CA ARG A 77 -6.88 -0.18 11.14
C ARG A 77 -7.19 0.83 10.04
N ASN A 78 -8.02 1.83 10.32
CA ASN A 78 -8.31 2.90 9.37
C ASN A 78 -7.19 3.95 9.38
N TYR A 79 -6.53 4.16 8.25
CA TYR A 79 -5.46 5.16 8.06
C TYR A 79 -5.89 6.36 7.21
N VAL A 80 -7.18 6.45 6.86
CA VAL A 80 -7.73 7.57 6.09
C VAL A 80 -7.69 8.84 6.93
N THR A 81 -7.15 9.90 6.37
CA THR A 81 -7.07 11.21 7.04
C THR A 81 -7.36 12.35 6.07
N SER A 82 -7.82 13.48 6.60
CA SER A 82 -7.98 14.71 5.82
C SER A 82 -6.60 15.29 5.51
N CYS A 83 -6.35 15.57 4.24
CA CYS A 83 -5.06 16.11 3.80
C CYS A 83 -5.18 16.84 2.46
N GLN A 84 -4.14 17.60 2.10
CA GLN A 84 -3.96 18.11 0.75
C GLN A 84 -2.81 17.35 0.09
N ILE A 85 -3.03 16.80 -1.11
CA ILE A 85 -1.96 16.07 -1.79
C ILE A 85 -0.81 17.04 -2.08
N PRO A 86 0.44 16.70 -1.74
CA PRO A 86 1.57 17.60 -1.97
C PRO A 86 1.73 17.93 -3.45
N SER A 87 2.08 19.17 -3.76
CA SER A 87 2.43 19.56 -5.12
C SER A 87 3.68 18.82 -5.58
N LEU A 88 3.86 18.70 -6.90
CA LEU A 88 5.06 18.09 -7.48
C LEU A 88 6.34 18.79 -7.01
N THR A 89 6.31 20.13 -6.89
CA THR A 89 7.42 20.92 -6.33
C THR A 89 7.71 20.58 -4.88
N ALA A 90 6.68 20.40 -4.04
CA ALA A 90 6.88 20.00 -2.64
C ALA A 90 7.50 18.61 -2.54
N ILE A 91 7.06 17.67 -3.39
CA ILE A 91 7.64 16.33 -3.48
C ILE A 91 9.10 16.44 -3.91
N GLN A 92 9.39 17.14 -5.01
CA GLN A 92 10.73 17.35 -5.54
C GLN A 92 11.69 17.87 -4.46
N ASN A 93 11.31 18.94 -3.77
CA ASN A 93 12.12 19.53 -2.69
C ASN A 93 12.39 18.54 -1.55
N SER A 94 11.43 17.65 -1.26
CA SER A 94 11.58 16.64 -0.19
C SER A 94 12.54 15.48 -0.53
N VAL A 95 12.96 15.37 -1.80
CA VAL A 95 13.84 14.30 -2.30
C VAL A 95 15.00 14.84 -3.15
N THR A 96 15.40 16.08 -2.91
CA THR A 96 16.62 16.67 -3.50
C THR A 96 17.60 17.01 -2.39
N ASN A 97 18.82 16.45 -2.49
CA ASN A 97 19.88 16.82 -1.56
C ASN A 97 20.21 18.31 -1.76
N PRO A 98 19.99 19.16 -0.74
CA PRO A 98 20.18 20.62 -0.88
C PRO A 98 21.64 21.01 -1.12
N SER A 99 22.59 20.11 -0.85
CA SER A 99 24.03 20.32 -1.08
C SER A 99 24.48 19.94 -2.49
N VAL A 100 23.59 19.37 -3.32
CA VAL A 100 23.93 18.90 -4.68
C VAL A 100 23.24 19.81 -5.71
N PRO A 101 23.99 20.48 -6.60
CA PRO A 101 23.41 21.22 -7.71
C PRO A 101 22.59 20.30 -8.62
N VAL A 102 21.36 20.72 -8.94
CA VAL A 102 20.48 19.99 -9.88
C VAL A 102 20.57 20.66 -11.24
N ASP A 103 20.78 19.88 -12.29
CA ASP A 103 20.63 20.38 -13.66
C ASP A 103 19.19 20.90 -13.86
N PRO A 104 18.96 22.16 -14.26
CA PRO A 104 17.62 22.69 -14.50
C PRO A 104 16.81 21.90 -15.54
N ASN A 105 17.47 21.11 -16.39
CA ASN A 105 16.82 20.25 -17.38
C ASN A 105 16.41 18.89 -16.82
N ASN A 106 16.84 18.52 -15.61
CA ASN A 106 16.40 17.29 -14.97
C ASN A 106 14.94 17.46 -14.51
N ILE A 107 14.06 16.63 -15.07
CA ILE A 107 12.65 16.59 -14.71
C ILE A 107 12.42 15.39 -13.81
N ILE A 108 11.70 15.62 -12.72
CA ILE A 108 11.22 14.58 -11.81
C ILE A 108 10.34 13.56 -12.59
N PRO A 109 10.71 12.26 -12.63
CA PRO A 109 9.92 11.25 -13.32
C PRO A 109 8.54 11.09 -12.66
N PRO A 110 7.42 10.99 -13.40
CA PRO A 110 6.11 10.81 -12.79
C PRO A 110 5.97 9.42 -12.14
N MET A 111 5.08 9.32 -11.14
CA MET A 111 4.64 8.03 -10.60
C MET A 111 3.92 7.23 -11.69
N ILE A 112 4.28 5.95 -11.85
CA ILE A 112 3.79 5.10 -12.96
C ILE A 112 2.30 4.77 -12.78
N ALA A 113 1.89 4.42 -11.57
CA ALA A 113 0.52 4.01 -11.25
C ALA A 113 0.03 4.71 -9.97
N PRO A 114 -0.30 6.01 -10.05
CA PRO A 114 -0.87 6.73 -8.91
C PRO A 114 -2.26 6.17 -8.56
N PRO A 115 -2.64 6.10 -7.27
CA PRO A 115 -3.96 5.63 -6.89
C PRO A 115 -5.03 6.69 -7.19
N THR A 116 -6.27 6.24 -7.39
CA THR A 116 -7.44 7.16 -7.42
C THR A 116 -7.77 7.57 -6.00
N ARG A 117 -8.00 8.87 -5.77
CA ARG A 117 -8.23 9.45 -4.44
C ARG A 117 -9.45 10.35 -4.43
N VAL A 118 -10.15 10.40 -3.30
CA VAL A 118 -11.10 11.46 -3.00
C VAL A 118 -10.34 12.75 -2.70
N ALA A 119 -10.76 13.85 -3.33
CA ALA A 119 -10.17 15.16 -3.08
C ALA A 119 -10.22 15.51 -1.58
N GLY A 120 -9.09 15.93 -1.02
CA GLY A 120 -8.98 16.26 0.41
C GLY A 120 -8.71 15.06 1.33
N GLN A 121 -8.48 13.85 0.79
CA GLN A 121 -8.21 12.66 1.58
C GLN A 121 -6.87 12.01 1.20
N CYS A 122 -6.19 11.47 2.22
CA CYS A 122 -5.02 10.61 2.09
C CYS A 122 -5.42 9.20 2.50
N ASN A 123 -4.78 8.21 1.86
CA ASN A 123 -4.96 6.78 2.17
C ASN A 123 -6.40 6.22 2.02
N ASP A 124 -7.33 6.95 1.40
CA ASP A 124 -8.72 6.53 1.17
C ASP A 124 -8.85 5.31 0.24
N TYR A 125 -7.80 5.02 -0.51
CA TYR A 125 -7.68 3.92 -1.46
C TYR A 125 -7.26 2.57 -0.84
N PHE A 126 -7.01 2.50 0.48
CA PHE A 126 -6.66 1.23 1.12
C PHE A 126 -7.86 0.28 1.21
N PRO A 127 -7.67 -1.02 0.90
CA PRO A 127 -8.59 -2.05 1.34
C PRO A 127 -8.69 -2.06 2.88
N ASN A 128 -9.93 -2.08 3.37
CA ASN A 128 -10.27 -2.06 4.80
C ASN A 128 -11.11 -3.29 5.21
N ASP A 129 -11.14 -4.34 4.39
CA ASP A 129 -11.88 -5.57 4.64
C ASP A 129 -11.04 -6.56 5.47
N THR A 130 -9.80 -6.85 5.07
CA THR A 130 -8.86 -7.70 5.85
C THR A 130 -7.43 -7.19 5.73
N THR A 131 -6.60 -7.48 6.75
CA THR A 131 -5.17 -7.14 6.71
C THR A 131 -4.44 -7.88 5.58
N LEU A 132 -4.80 -9.14 5.31
CA LEU A 132 -4.31 -9.89 4.16
C LEU A 132 -4.61 -9.17 2.83
N ASN A 133 -5.86 -8.77 2.56
CA ASN A 133 -6.21 -8.11 1.30
C ASN A 133 -5.51 -6.76 1.15
N ARG A 134 -5.31 -6.04 2.26
CA ARG A 134 -4.48 -4.84 2.26
C ARG A 134 -3.02 -5.14 1.92
N PHE A 135 -2.42 -6.17 2.51
CA PHE A 135 -1.04 -6.57 2.19
C PHE A 135 -0.88 -6.97 0.71
N LEU A 136 -1.82 -7.75 0.17
CA LEU A 136 -1.88 -8.09 -1.26
C LEU A 136 -1.94 -6.82 -2.14
N TRP A 137 -2.74 -5.83 -1.73
CA TRP A 137 -2.83 -4.56 -2.41
C TRP A 137 -1.53 -3.76 -2.34
N VAL A 138 -0.83 -3.75 -1.19
CA VAL A 138 0.48 -3.09 -1.04
C VAL A 138 1.52 -3.72 -1.98
N VAL A 139 1.61 -5.05 -2.00
CA VAL A 139 2.49 -5.78 -2.95
C VAL A 139 2.16 -5.40 -4.39
N ASN A 140 0.87 -5.32 -4.73
CA ASN A 140 0.42 -4.92 -6.05
C ASN A 140 0.78 -3.47 -6.40
N PHE A 141 0.60 -2.56 -5.45
CA PHE A 141 0.89 -1.15 -5.62
C PHE A 141 2.37 -0.90 -5.94
N PHE A 142 3.27 -1.52 -5.17
CA PHE A 142 4.71 -1.45 -5.43
C PHE A 142 5.07 -2.02 -6.79
N ALA A 143 4.58 -3.23 -7.10
CA ALA A 143 4.86 -3.89 -8.38
C ALA A 143 4.40 -3.06 -9.60
N LYS A 144 3.20 -2.46 -9.53
CA LYS A 144 2.67 -1.57 -10.57
C LYS A 144 3.44 -0.25 -10.70
N ASN A 145 4.11 0.18 -9.65
CA ASN A 145 5.01 1.34 -9.66
C ASN A 145 6.46 0.97 -9.97
N GLY A 146 6.70 -0.25 -10.48
CA GLY A 146 8.02 -0.66 -11.00
C GLY A 146 8.98 -1.20 -9.94
N PHE A 147 8.52 -1.42 -8.70
CA PHE A 147 9.36 -2.01 -7.66
C PHE A 147 9.39 -3.54 -7.77
N TYR A 148 10.58 -4.12 -7.59
CA TYR A 148 10.69 -5.53 -7.20
C TYR A 148 10.30 -5.66 -5.74
N VAL A 149 9.45 -6.64 -5.42
CA VAL A 149 8.85 -6.76 -4.07
C VAL A 149 9.33 -8.04 -3.42
N LEU A 150 10.15 -7.89 -2.38
CA LEU A 150 10.58 -8.97 -1.49
C LEU A 150 9.62 -9.04 -0.31
N ILE A 151 8.76 -10.06 -0.26
CA ILE A 151 7.93 -10.31 0.94
C ILE A 151 8.74 -11.17 1.91
N ASP A 152 8.69 -10.81 3.18
CA ASP A 152 9.60 -11.38 4.18
C ASP A 152 8.87 -11.80 5.45
N ASN A 153 8.97 -13.07 5.84
CA ASN A 153 8.28 -13.58 7.03
C ASN A 153 9.16 -13.48 8.30
N HIS A 154 8.77 -12.56 9.20
CA HIS A 154 9.38 -12.37 10.50
C HIS A 154 8.85 -13.30 11.59
N LEU A 155 9.77 -13.91 12.34
CA LEU A 155 9.48 -14.84 13.43
C LEU A 155 9.10 -14.19 14.77
N ARG A 156 9.48 -12.92 15.01
CA ARG A 156 9.33 -12.28 16.33
C ARG A 156 7.89 -12.30 16.85
N GLU A 157 6.94 -11.90 16.01
CA GLU A 157 5.52 -11.87 16.37
C GLU A 157 4.77 -13.16 15.99
N ASP A 158 5.42 -14.06 15.23
CA ASP A 158 4.81 -15.26 14.66
C ASP A 158 5.80 -16.43 14.56
N GLN A 159 5.73 -17.35 15.52
CA GLN A 159 6.54 -18.57 15.53
C GLN A 159 5.84 -19.78 14.87
N THR A 160 4.82 -19.56 14.01
CA THR A 160 4.10 -20.66 13.33
C THR A 160 5.07 -21.61 12.59
N ALA A 161 6.18 -21.11 12.06
CA ALA A 161 7.20 -21.96 11.42
C ALA A 161 7.81 -23.02 12.35
N LEU A 162 7.91 -22.72 13.66
CA LEU A 162 8.42 -23.60 14.71
C LEU A 162 7.30 -24.45 15.35
N GLU A 163 6.12 -23.86 15.53
CA GLU A 163 5.01 -24.45 16.28
C GLU A 163 4.11 -25.36 15.41
N ASP A 164 3.80 -24.94 14.19
CA ASP A 164 2.94 -25.65 13.24
C ASP A 164 3.43 -25.45 11.80
N ARG A 165 4.48 -26.20 11.45
CA ARG A 165 5.12 -26.13 10.14
C ARG A 165 4.15 -26.44 8.99
N GLN A 166 3.15 -27.29 9.20
CA GLN A 166 2.17 -27.62 8.15
C GLN A 166 1.29 -26.40 7.83
N LEU A 167 0.78 -25.73 8.87
CA LEU A 167 0.03 -24.49 8.72
C LEU A 167 0.88 -23.39 8.09
N TRP A 168 2.14 -23.25 8.51
CA TRP A 168 3.07 -22.25 7.96
C TRP A 168 3.30 -22.45 6.46
N VAL A 169 3.62 -23.68 6.02
CA VAL A 169 3.79 -24.02 4.59
C VAL A 169 2.48 -23.77 3.81
N GLN A 170 1.33 -24.11 4.39
CA GLN A 170 0.03 -23.87 3.77
C GLN A 170 -0.28 -22.38 3.61
N ARG A 171 0.12 -21.54 4.58
CA ARG A 171 -0.04 -20.07 4.52
C ARG A 171 0.87 -19.44 3.47
N TRP A 172 2.11 -19.92 3.33
CA TRP A 172 2.99 -19.54 2.22
C TRP A 172 2.37 -19.87 0.86
N LYS A 173 1.84 -21.09 0.73
CA LYS A 173 1.16 -21.54 -0.49
C LYS A 173 -0.03 -20.64 -0.84
N ASP A 174 -0.87 -20.31 0.13
CA ASP A 174 -2.04 -19.44 -0.07
C ASP A 174 -1.64 -18.00 -0.45
N LEU A 175 -0.69 -17.41 0.30
CA LEU A 175 -0.21 -16.04 0.06
C LEU A 175 0.37 -15.90 -1.36
N VAL A 176 1.27 -16.80 -1.77
CA VAL A 176 1.87 -16.74 -3.12
C VAL A 176 0.83 -16.99 -4.21
N THR A 177 -0.14 -17.90 -3.96
CA THR A 177 -1.26 -18.11 -4.90
C THR A 177 -2.02 -16.82 -5.13
N LYS A 178 -2.39 -16.11 -4.06
CA LYS A 178 -3.15 -14.84 -4.14
C LYS A 178 -2.35 -13.73 -4.82
N ILE A 179 -1.09 -13.53 -4.45
CA ILE A 179 -0.23 -12.52 -5.09
C ILE A 179 -0.06 -12.81 -6.59
N SER A 180 0.10 -14.09 -6.94
CA SER A 180 0.36 -14.52 -8.32
C SER A 180 -0.87 -14.45 -9.24
N GLN A 181 -2.06 -14.10 -8.73
CA GLN A 181 -3.24 -13.83 -9.55
C GLN A 181 -3.09 -12.55 -10.36
N ASP A 182 -2.36 -11.55 -9.86
CA ASP A 182 -2.03 -10.35 -10.63
C ASP A 182 -0.76 -10.59 -11.47
N PRO A 183 -0.81 -10.43 -12.81
CA PRO A 183 0.33 -10.73 -13.67
C PRO A 183 1.56 -9.85 -13.45
N ILE A 184 1.40 -8.62 -12.94
CA ILE A 184 2.51 -7.71 -12.67
C ILE A 184 3.17 -8.11 -11.35
N SER A 185 2.39 -8.26 -10.28
CA SER A 185 2.87 -8.76 -8.99
C SER A 185 3.58 -10.10 -9.13
N LYS A 186 3.01 -11.04 -9.90
CA LYS A 186 3.62 -12.34 -10.19
C LYS A 186 5.05 -12.23 -10.72
N LYS A 187 5.31 -11.29 -11.63
CA LYS A 187 6.62 -11.11 -12.29
C LYS A 187 7.64 -10.41 -11.41
N MET A 188 7.19 -9.58 -10.47
CA MET A 188 8.03 -8.74 -9.60
C MET A 188 8.26 -9.35 -8.22
N LEU A 189 7.65 -10.50 -7.93
CA LEU A 189 7.68 -11.14 -6.60
C LEU A 189 9.03 -11.81 -6.31
N MET A 190 9.55 -11.53 -5.14
CA MET A 190 10.65 -12.22 -4.47
C MET A 190 10.19 -12.61 -3.07
N ILE A 191 10.73 -13.71 -2.55
CA ILE A 191 10.26 -14.36 -1.33
C ILE A 191 11.44 -14.58 -0.40
N ASP A 192 11.45 -13.87 0.71
CA ASP A 192 12.32 -14.14 1.85
C ASP A 192 11.55 -15.04 2.82
N ILE A 193 12.00 -16.29 2.95
CA ILE A 193 11.18 -17.34 3.55
C ILE A 193 11.12 -17.17 5.08
N LEU A 194 12.21 -16.74 5.71
CA LEU A 194 12.31 -16.71 7.16
C LEU A 194 13.41 -15.75 7.61
N ASN A 195 13.01 -14.66 8.26
CA ASN A 195 13.93 -13.65 8.76
C ASN A 195 14.72 -14.12 9.99
N GLU A 196 16.04 -13.91 9.93
CA GLU A 196 17.04 -14.10 10.98
C GLU A 196 16.86 -15.39 11.80
N PRO A 197 16.94 -16.58 11.16
CA PRO A 197 16.65 -17.85 11.84
C PRO A 197 17.51 -18.10 13.09
N ASP A 198 18.75 -17.59 13.09
CA ASP A 198 19.70 -17.74 14.20
C ASP A 198 19.25 -17.02 15.49
N GLN A 199 18.45 -15.94 15.39
CA GLN A 199 17.86 -15.28 16.56
C GLN A 199 16.98 -16.24 17.39
N PHE A 200 16.44 -17.28 16.74
CA PHE A 200 15.55 -18.28 17.34
C PHE A 200 16.24 -19.63 17.59
N GLY A 201 17.58 -19.66 17.54
CA GLY A 201 18.35 -20.88 17.75
C GLY A 201 18.15 -21.93 16.65
N ILE A 202 17.63 -21.53 15.49
CA ILE A 202 17.55 -22.39 14.31
C ILE A 202 18.98 -22.63 13.81
N ARG A 203 19.23 -23.83 13.31
CA ARG A 203 20.50 -24.25 12.68
C ARG A 203 20.19 -24.85 11.31
N TRP A 204 21.17 -24.98 10.44
CA TRP A 204 21.02 -25.66 9.15
C TRP A 204 20.55 -27.10 9.33
N GLU A 205 21.19 -27.82 10.24
CA GLU A 205 20.78 -29.13 10.74
C GLU A 205 19.65 -29.02 11.79
N SER A 206 18.78 -30.03 11.84
CA SER A 206 17.76 -30.14 12.87
C SER A 206 18.36 -30.41 14.25
N GLY A 207 17.75 -29.86 15.30
CA GLY A 207 18.13 -30.11 16.69
C GLY A 207 16.94 -29.94 17.62
N GLN A 208 17.04 -29.01 18.58
CA GLN A 208 15.91 -28.62 19.42
C GLN A 208 14.82 -27.87 18.62
N THR A 209 15.23 -27.24 17.52
CA THR A 209 14.37 -26.59 16.53
C THR A 209 14.40 -27.38 15.21
N PRO A 210 13.38 -27.22 14.35
CA PRO A 210 13.44 -27.71 12.98
C PRO A 210 14.68 -27.16 12.26
N GLY A 211 15.33 -27.98 11.42
CA GLY A 211 16.47 -27.53 10.63
C GLY A 211 16.05 -26.54 9.55
N LEU A 212 16.85 -25.49 9.33
CA LEU A 212 16.59 -24.46 8.32
C LEU A 212 16.47 -25.05 6.92
N LYS A 213 17.26 -26.09 6.62
CA LYS A 213 17.14 -26.87 5.39
C LYS A 213 15.69 -27.32 5.15
N ASP A 214 15.07 -27.93 6.16
CA ASP A 214 13.75 -28.55 6.01
C ASP A 214 12.65 -27.48 5.92
N LEU A 215 12.81 -26.37 6.65
CA LEU A 215 11.91 -25.21 6.57
C LEU A 215 11.91 -24.65 5.14
N TYR A 216 13.08 -24.27 4.62
CA TYR A 216 13.19 -23.69 3.28
C TYR A 216 12.72 -24.64 2.17
N LEU A 217 13.17 -25.89 2.17
CA LEU A 217 12.77 -26.83 1.11
C LEU A 217 11.26 -27.11 1.14
N SER A 218 10.64 -27.17 2.33
CA SER A 218 9.20 -27.40 2.45
C SER A 218 8.35 -26.27 1.85
N VAL A 219 8.80 -25.02 1.95
CA VAL A 219 8.14 -23.86 1.33
C VAL A 219 8.45 -23.81 -0.17
N MET A 220 9.71 -23.90 -0.56
CA MET A 220 10.12 -23.81 -1.96
C MET A 220 9.45 -24.90 -2.83
N ASP A 221 9.34 -26.13 -2.32
CA ASP A 221 8.74 -27.26 -3.04
C ASP A 221 7.24 -27.01 -3.36
N VAL A 222 6.49 -26.31 -2.51
CA VAL A 222 5.07 -26.03 -2.74
C VAL A 222 4.82 -24.70 -3.46
N VAL A 223 5.73 -23.74 -3.32
CA VAL A 223 5.61 -22.39 -3.89
C VAL A 223 6.09 -22.34 -5.33
N TYR A 224 7.19 -23.01 -5.67
CA TYR A 224 7.76 -22.96 -7.02
C TYR A 224 6.77 -23.36 -8.13
N PRO A 225 5.95 -24.43 -7.99
CA PRO A 225 4.96 -24.77 -9.01
C PRO A 225 3.88 -23.70 -9.24
N ILE A 226 3.62 -22.83 -8.25
CA ILE A 226 2.62 -21.74 -8.35
C ILE A 226 3.21 -20.56 -9.11
N ASN A 227 4.42 -20.16 -8.74
CA ASN A 227 5.14 -19.08 -9.39
C ASN A 227 6.61 -19.45 -9.67
N PRO A 228 6.89 -20.11 -10.81
CA PRO A 228 8.25 -20.50 -11.15
C PRO A 228 9.17 -19.32 -11.51
N GLN A 229 8.62 -18.09 -11.54
CA GLN A 229 9.37 -16.87 -11.80
C GLN A 229 9.75 -16.10 -10.53
N ALA A 230 9.22 -16.48 -9.37
CA ALA A 230 9.59 -15.88 -8.09
C ALA A 230 11.01 -16.29 -7.71
N LEU A 231 11.75 -15.36 -7.11
CA LEU A 231 13.06 -15.66 -6.53
C LEU A 231 12.90 -16.00 -5.04
N PHE A 232 13.67 -16.96 -4.56
CA PHE A 232 13.78 -17.32 -3.16
C PHE A 232 15.05 -16.72 -2.59
N PHE A 233 14.88 -15.81 -1.63
CA PHE A 233 15.93 -15.22 -0.84
C PHE A 233 16.15 -16.12 0.36
N ILE A 234 17.40 -16.54 0.51
CA ILE A 234 17.80 -17.56 1.48
C ILE A 234 18.76 -16.90 2.46
N GLU A 235 18.29 -16.64 3.67
CA GLU A 235 19.10 -16.19 4.80
C GLU A 235 19.89 -17.35 5.43
N GLY A 236 20.96 -17.01 6.13
CA GLY A 236 21.90 -17.92 6.78
C GLY A 236 21.59 -18.14 8.25
N THR A 237 22.36 -19.01 8.91
CA THR A 237 22.17 -19.26 10.34
C THR A 237 23.34 -19.96 11.02
N GLY A 238 23.36 -19.96 12.35
CA GLY A 238 24.09 -20.93 13.18
C GLY A 238 25.62 -20.84 13.13
N GLN A 239 26.18 -19.69 12.72
CA GLN A 239 27.62 -19.49 12.58
C GLN A 239 28.17 -18.27 13.36
N GLY A 240 27.50 -17.90 14.45
CA GLY A 240 27.83 -16.67 15.17
C GLY A 240 29.22 -16.62 15.83
N SER A 241 29.89 -17.76 16.02
CA SER A 241 31.26 -17.78 16.56
C SER A 241 32.31 -17.17 15.61
N ILE A 242 31.99 -17.02 14.32
CA ILE A 242 32.80 -16.24 13.36
C ILE A 242 32.24 -14.82 13.13
N GLY A 243 31.22 -14.40 13.88
CA GLY A 243 30.51 -13.13 13.72
C GLY A 243 29.53 -13.10 12.54
N ALA A 244 29.14 -14.26 12.01
CA ALA A 244 28.05 -14.39 11.05
C ALA A 244 26.73 -14.64 11.81
N ASN A 245 25.98 -13.57 12.03
CA ASN A 245 24.77 -13.52 12.85
C ASN A 245 23.67 -12.79 12.08
N TRP A 246 22.45 -12.81 12.60
CA TRP A 246 21.29 -12.07 12.12
C TRP A 246 20.98 -12.41 10.66
N GLY A 247 20.71 -13.67 10.35
CA GLY A 247 20.46 -14.07 8.96
C GLY A 247 21.72 -14.20 8.10
N ASP A 248 22.92 -14.11 8.68
CA ASP A 248 24.19 -14.51 8.04
C ASP A 248 24.60 -15.94 8.47
N GLY A 249 25.41 -16.61 7.65
CA GLY A 249 26.04 -17.89 7.98
C GLY A 249 25.90 -18.94 6.88
N PHE A 250 26.80 -18.93 5.89
CA PHE A 250 26.82 -19.89 4.78
C PHE A 250 28.19 -20.56 4.55
N ALA A 251 29.04 -20.58 5.57
CA ALA A 251 30.37 -21.17 5.44
C ALA A 251 30.26 -22.69 5.27
N THR A 252 30.95 -23.24 4.28
CA THR A 252 30.99 -24.68 3.99
C THR A 252 32.36 -25.30 4.21
N ASP A 253 33.37 -24.52 4.61
CA ASP A 253 34.72 -25.04 4.85
C ASP A 253 34.71 -25.97 6.08
N PRO A 254 35.01 -27.28 5.92
CA PRO A 254 34.95 -28.23 7.02
C PRO A 254 35.96 -27.93 8.14
N THR A 255 37.10 -27.30 7.82
CA THR A 255 38.10 -26.88 8.80
C THR A 255 37.55 -25.74 9.65
N LEU A 256 36.93 -24.75 9.02
CA LEU A 256 36.33 -23.62 9.72
C LEU A 256 35.15 -24.07 10.60
N ILE A 257 34.29 -24.95 10.05
CA ILE A 257 33.13 -25.50 10.75
C ILE A 257 33.56 -26.28 12.00
N SER A 258 34.49 -27.22 11.85
CA SER A 258 34.94 -28.07 12.96
C SER A 258 35.69 -27.29 14.03
N ALA A 259 36.53 -26.32 13.64
CA ALA A 259 37.29 -25.50 14.58
C ALA A 259 36.40 -24.59 15.45
N ASN A 260 35.21 -24.22 14.97
CA ASN A 260 34.34 -23.23 15.63
C ASN A 260 32.95 -23.77 16.03
N GLY A 261 32.68 -25.06 15.82
CA GLY A 261 31.38 -25.68 16.14
C GLY A 261 30.21 -25.13 15.31
N LEU A 262 30.47 -24.70 14.08
CA LEU A 262 29.49 -24.02 13.24
C LEU A 262 28.38 -24.96 12.76
N SER A 263 27.19 -24.41 12.53
CA SER A 263 26.14 -25.11 11.81
C SER A 263 26.52 -25.29 10.35
N ASN A 264 26.13 -26.42 9.73
CA ASN A 264 26.66 -26.82 8.43
C ASN A 264 25.61 -26.76 7.30
N PRO A 265 25.69 -25.78 6.38
CA PRO A 265 24.76 -25.63 5.25
C PRO A 265 24.93 -26.67 4.15
N LYS A 266 25.99 -27.50 4.18
CA LYS A 266 26.33 -28.42 3.08
C LYS A 266 25.15 -29.29 2.65
N SER A 267 24.40 -29.83 3.61
CA SER A 267 23.27 -30.71 3.32
C SER A 267 22.10 -30.00 2.61
N PHE A 268 21.93 -28.69 2.82
CA PHE A 268 20.98 -27.86 2.10
C PHE A 268 21.46 -27.64 0.66
N PHE A 269 22.70 -27.18 0.48
CA PHE A 269 23.25 -26.92 -0.86
C PHE A 269 23.33 -28.18 -1.72
N ASP A 270 23.74 -29.32 -1.16
CA ASP A 270 23.73 -30.61 -1.86
C ASP A 270 22.34 -30.97 -2.38
N THR A 271 21.30 -30.71 -1.56
CA THR A 271 19.91 -30.98 -1.97
C THR A 271 19.46 -29.97 -3.02
N LEU A 272 19.77 -28.68 -2.82
CA LEU A 272 19.36 -27.60 -3.71
C LEU A 272 19.89 -27.78 -5.14
N LEU A 273 21.12 -28.29 -5.31
CA LEU A 273 21.70 -28.59 -6.63
C LEU A 273 20.86 -29.56 -7.47
N THR A 274 19.99 -30.36 -6.84
CA THR A 274 19.11 -31.32 -7.51
C THR A 274 17.71 -30.78 -7.81
N LYS A 275 17.38 -29.57 -7.33
CA LYS A 275 16.02 -29.02 -7.37
C LYS A 275 15.76 -28.23 -8.66
N PRO A 276 14.51 -28.23 -9.19
CA PRO A 276 14.17 -27.49 -10.42
C PRO A 276 14.23 -25.97 -10.24
N TYR A 277 14.18 -25.47 -9.00
CA TYR A 277 14.27 -24.06 -8.64
C TYR A 277 15.70 -23.61 -8.28
N LEU A 278 16.74 -24.39 -8.62
CA LEU A 278 18.14 -23.99 -8.38
C LEU A 278 18.47 -22.59 -8.92
N ASN A 279 17.93 -22.25 -10.09
CA ASN A 279 18.11 -20.93 -10.71
C ASN A 279 17.12 -19.87 -10.20
N GLN A 280 16.37 -20.14 -9.13
CA GLN A 280 15.53 -19.14 -8.46
C GLN A 280 16.10 -18.68 -7.13
N VAL A 281 17.24 -19.22 -6.68
CA VAL A 281 17.81 -18.92 -5.36
C VAL A 281 18.79 -17.74 -5.41
N VAL A 282 18.60 -16.81 -4.46
CA VAL A 282 19.49 -15.69 -4.14
C VAL A 282 19.95 -15.86 -2.69
N ILE A 283 21.24 -15.72 -2.44
CA ILE A 283 21.80 -15.78 -1.07
C ILE A 283 21.61 -14.41 -0.43
N SER A 284 20.98 -14.36 0.74
CA SER A 284 20.60 -13.10 1.38
C SER A 284 21.10 -12.97 2.81
N PRO A 285 22.39 -12.65 3.04
CA PRO A 285 22.90 -12.39 4.37
C PRO A 285 22.45 -11.00 4.86
N HIS A 286 22.36 -10.80 6.18
CA HIS A 286 22.38 -9.45 6.75
C HIS A 286 23.78 -9.08 7.23
N VAL A 287 24.10 -7.79 7.13
CA VAL A 287 25.44 -7.29 7.47
C VAL A 287 25.30 -5.99 8.24
N TYR A 288 25.61 -6.05 9.53
CA TYR A 288 25.45 -4.91 10.42
C TYR A 288 26.77 -4.48 11.08
N PRO A 289 26.93 -3.18 11.36
CA PRO A 289 28.07 -2.63 12.09
C PRO A 289 28.00 -2.95 13.60
N PRO A 290 29.04 -2.60 14.39
CA PRO A 290 29.13 -3.02 15.79
C PRO A 290 28.05 -2.45 16.72
N SER A 291 27.44 -1.29 16.42
CA SER A 291 26.34 -0.78 17.26
C SER A 291 25.10 -1.68 17.29
N VAL A 292 24.90 -2.50 16.25
CA VAL A 292 23.78 -3.44 16.12
C VAL A 292 24.24 -4.84 16.53
N THR A 293 25.41 -5.28 16.07
CA THR A 293 25.89 -6.65 16.32
C THR A 293 26.53 -6.85 17.70
N GLY A 294 26.96 -5.78 18.36
CA GLY A 294 27.79 -5.85 19.56
C GLY A 294 29.23 -6.34 19.31
N ALA A 295 29.67 -6.41 18.05
CA ALA A 295 30.99 -6.94 17.70
C ALA A 295 32.13 -6.07 18.27
N GLY A 296 32.97 -6.66 19.12
CA GLY A 296 34.16 -5.99 19.67
C GLY A 296 35.40 -6.01 18.77
N GLN A 297 35.40 -6.82 17.72
CA GLN A 297 36.52 -7.02 16.80
C GLN A 297 36.03 -7.50 15.42
N ASN A 298 36.90 -7.46 14.41
CA ASN A 298 36.63 -7.94 13.04
C ASN A 298 35.41 -7.32 12.34
N PHE A 299 35.04 -6.10 12.73
CA PHE A 299 33.95 -5.33 12.11
C PHE A 299 34.42 -4.29 11.08
N THR A 300 35.73 -4.20 10.85
CA THR A 300 36.38 -3.37 9.81
C THR A 300 37.54 -4.13 9.14
N GLY A 301 38.01 -3.59 8.01
CA GLY A 301 39.21 -4.01 7.30
C GLY A 301 39.25 -5.50 6.98
N ALA A 302 40.46 -6.09 7.04
CA ALA A 302 40.69 -7.48 6.69
C ALA A 302 39.88 -8.47 7.56
N GLY A 303 39.62 -8.15 8.83
CA GLY A 303 38.80 -8.99 9.71
C GLY A 303 37.37 -9.10 9.19
N LEU A 304 36.76 -7.98 8.82
CA LEU A 304 35.43 -7.94 8.19
C LEU A 304 35.43 -8.66 6.85
N TYR A 305 36.39 -8.38 5.96
CA TYR A 305 36.43 -9.00 4.63
C TYR A 305 36.58 -10.52 4.70
N ASN A 306 37.46 -11.02 5.57
CA ASN A 306 37.63 -12.45 5.79
C ASN A 306 36.33 -13.10 6.30
N ARG A 307 35.62 -12.44 7.22
CA ARG A 307 34.32 -12.91 7.72
C ARG A 307 33.28 -13.00 6.60
N LEU A 308 33.10 -11.92 5.83
CA LEU A 308 32.12 -11.84 4.72
C LEU A 308 32.43 -12.90 3.66
N THR A 309 33.70 -13.05 3.30
CA THR A 309 34.13 -14.04 2.30
C THR A 309 33.98 -15.47 2.81
N ASN A 310 34.31 -15.75 4.07
CA ASN A 310 34.12 -17.08 4.65
C ASN A 310 32.64 -17.44 4.78
N SER A 311 31.78 -16.46 5.04
CA SER A 311 30.35 -16.71 5.15
C SER A 311 29.71 -16.87 3.77
N PHE A 312 29.70 -15.85 2.92
CA PHE A 312 28.91 -15.85 1.69
C PHE A 312 29.63 -15.36 0.42
N GLY A 313 30.70 -14.56 0.53
CA GLY A 313 31.33 -13.93 -0.64
C GLY A 313 31.78 -14.93 -1.70
N TYR A 314 32.35 -16.05 -1.26
CA TYR A 314 32.79 -17.13 -2.16
C TYR A 314 31.65 -17.71 -3.02
N LEU A 315 30.39 -17.60 -2.60
CA LEU A 315 29.25 -18.12 -3.38
C LEU A 315 29.03 -17.36 -4.70
N THR A 316 29.55 -16.14 -4.82
CA THR A 316 29.44 -15.31 -6.03
C THR A 316 30.46 -15.66 -7.11
N GLN A 317 31.55 -16.36 -6.77
CA GLN A 317 32.65 -16.61 -7.72
C GLN A 317 33.01 -18.09 -7.84
N PRO A 318 33.67 -18.73 -6.86
CA PRO A 318 33.84 -20.19 -6.91
C PRO A 318 32.50 -20.92 -6.77
N GLY A 319 31.52 -20.33 -6.07
CA GLY A 319 30.21 -20.93 -5.87
C GLY A 319 30.26 -22.12 -4.90
N TYR A 320 29.26 -22.98 -5.02
CA TYR A 320 29.21 -24.26 -4.31
C TYR A 320 29.27 -25.42 -5.32
N CYS A 321 30.09 -26.42 -5.03
CA CYS A 321 30.29 -27.58 -5.90
C CYS A 321 30.09 -28.90 -5.13
N SER A 322 29.21 -29.75 -5.64
CA SER A 322 29.01 -31.12 -5.18
C SER A 322 28.43 -31.96 -6.31
N GLY A 323 29.30 -32.64 -7.07
CA GLY A 323 28.97 -33.30 -8.34
C GLY A 323 28.71 -32.31 -9.49
N SER A 324 27.92 -31.26 -9.25
CA SER A 324 27.73 -30.08 -10.10
C SER A 324 28.07 -28.81 -9.35
N CYS A 325 28.43 -27.75 -10.06
CA CYS A 325 28.74 -26.43 -9.48
C CYS A 325 27.64 -25.42 -9.77
N LYS A 326 27.36 -24.55 -8.80
CA LYS A 326 26.47 -23.39 -8.95
C LYS A 326 27.10 -22.17 -8.26
N THR A 327 27.20 -21.08 -9.00
CA THR A 327 27.40 -19.74 -8.44
C THR A 327 26.05 -19.09 -8.19
N PHE A 328 25.99 -18.24 -7.17
CA PHE A 328 24.76 -17.60 -6.72
C PHE A 328 24.91 -16.08 -6.74
N PRO A 329 23.87 -15.33 -7.14
CA PRO A 329 23.80 -13.92 -6.78
C PRO A 329 23.67 -13.80 -5.27
N VAL A 330 24.32 -12.79 -4.72
CA VAL A 330 24.12 -12.35 -3.34
C VAL A 330 23.33 -11.04 -3.35
N ALA A 331 22.39 -10.91 -2.43
CA ALA A 331 21.67 -9.67 -2.14
C ALA A 331 21.65 -9.43 -0.63
N ILE A 332 22.29 -8.36 -0.15
CA ILE A 332 22.29 -8.07 1.29
C ILE A 332 20.85 -7.74 1.73
N GLY A 333 20.23 -8.61 2.53
CA GLY A 333 18.80 -8.51 2.91
C GLY A 333 18.53 -7.36 3.89
N GLU A 334 19.51 -7.10 4.75
CA GLU A 334 19.52 -5.96 5.65
C GLU A 334 20.95 -5.47 5.95
N PHE A 335 21.08 -4.16 6.05
CA PHE A 335 22.26 -3.47 6.58
C PHE A 335 21.86 -2.02 6.91
N GLY A 336 22.42 -1.45 7.97
CA GLY A 336 22.08 -0.10 8.39
C GLY A 336 22.71 0.29 9.72
N SER A 337 22.64 1.58 10.03
CA SER A 337 23.01 2.14 11.34
C SER A 337 22.45 3.55 11.49
N ARG A 338 22.54 4.11 12.71
CA ARG A 338 22.25 5.53 12.96
C ARG A 338 23.19 6.49 12.25
N PHE A 339 24.33 6.01 11.76
CA PHE A 339 25.35 6.84 11.11
C PHE A 339 25.89 7.93 12.05
N THR A 340 25.91 7.67 13.36
CA THR A 340 26.39 8.61 14.41
C THR A 340 27.73 8.15 15.00
N GLU A 341 27.93 6.84 15.14
CA GLU A 341 29.13 6.28 15.76
C GLU A 341 30.28 6.17 14.74
N PRO A 342 31.52 6.61 15.08
CA PRO A 342 32.67 6.52 14.17
C PRO A 342 32.97 5.10 13.69
N ASN A 343 32.84 4.10 14.58
CA ASN A 343 33.08 2.69 14.22
C ASN A 343 32.05 2.17 13.21
N ASP A 344 30.80 2.60 13.30
CA ASP A 344 29.77 2.23 12.34
C ASP A 344 30.02 2.86 10.98
N VAL A 345 30.40 4.14 10.95
CA VAL A 345 30.74 4.84 9.71
C VAL A 345 31.89 4.13 9.02
N GLN A 346 32.97 3.82 9.75
CA GLN A 346 34.10 3.10 9.17
C GLN A 346 33.73 1.68 8.72
N SER A 347 32.92 0.96 9.49
CA SER A 347 32.43 -0.38 9.14
C SER A 347 31.60 -0.35 7.87
N LEU A 348 30.68 0.62 7.73
CA LEU A 348 29.86 0.78 6.54
C LEU A 348 30.68 1.16 5.30
N GLU A 349 31.69 2.01 5.44
CA GLU A 349 32.66 2.30 4.36
C GLU A 349 33.39 1.03 3.89
N ASP A 350 33.83 0.19 4.82
CA ASP A 350 34.49 -1.07 4.47
C ASP A 350 33.50 -2.07 3.86
N ILE A 351 32.26 -2.17 4.37
CA ILE A 351 31.18 -2.92 3.72
C ILE A 351 31.02 -2.43 2.27
N ALA A 352 30.98 -1.12 2.03
CA ALA A 352 30.86 -0.58 0.67
C ALA A 352 32.06 -0.96 -0.22
N LYS A 353 33.30 -0.93 0.30
CA LYS A 353 34.49 -1.40 -0.45
C LYS A 353 34.37 -2.88 -0.82
N TYR A 354 33.89 -3.71 0.10
CA TYR A 354 33.64 -5.13 -0.14
C TYR A 354 32.55 -5.34 -1.19
N LEU A 355 31.37 -4.74 -1.03
CA LEU A 355 30.27 -4.86 -2.01
C LEU A 355 30.68 -4.40 -3.41
N ASN A 356 31.44 -3.30 -3.51
CA ASN A 356 31.96 -2.81 -4.79
C ASN A 356 33.15 -3.62 -5.32
N ASN A 357 33.67 -4.58 -4.57
CA ASN A 357 34.90 -5.33 -4.86
C ASN A 357 36.06 -4.38 -5.22
N SER A 358 36.35 -3.42 -4.33
CA SER A 358 37.32 -2.35 -4.57
C SER A 358 38.29 -2.15 -3.40
N GLY A 359 39.46 -1.57 -3.69
CA GLY A 359 40.49 -1.32 -2.68
C GLY A 359 40.88 -2.58 -1.91
N ALA A 360 40.98 -2.46 -0.58
CA ALA A 360 41.27 -3.61 0.29
C ALA A 360 40.11 -4.61 0.40
N GLY A 361 38.89 -4.20 0.04
CA GLY A 361 37.74 -5.11 -0.06
C GLY A 361 37.85 -6.07 -1.23
N ALA A 362 38.67 -5.77 -2.25
CA ALA A 362 38.87 -6.62 -3.41
C ALA A 362 39.81 -7.80 -3.13
N ASP A 363 39.31 -8.78 -2.38
CA ASP A 363 40.10 -9.91 -1.86
C ASP A 363 40.40 -11.02 -2.89
N GLY A 364 39.87 -10.91 -4.11
CA GLY A 364 40.04 -11.89 -5.19
C GLY A 364 39.24 -13.18 -5.02
N LYS A 365 38.36 -13.26 -4.01
CA LYS A 365 37.58 -14.46 -3.67
C LYS A 365 36.07 -14.29 -3.93
N HIS A 366 35.63 -13.10 -4.31
CA HIS A 366 34.24 -12.82 -4.63
C HIS A 366 34.12 -11.81 -5.79
N ARG A 367 32.93 -11.76 -6.39
CA ARG A 367 32.52 -10.73 -7.36
C ARG A 367 31.79 -9.59 -6.64
N ALA A 368 31.73 -8.43 -7.28
CA ALA A 368 30.98 -7.29 -6.75
C ALA A 368 29.51 -7.67 -6.48
N ILE A 369 29.04 -7.36 -5.27
CA ILE A 369 27.70 -7.64 -4.78
C ILE A 369 26.87 -6.37 -4.95
N LYS A 370 25.99 -6.39 -5.94
CA LYS A 370 25.28 -5.18 -6.38
C LYS A 370 23.85 -5.07 -5.88
N ASN A 371 23.32 -6.14 -5.29
CA ASN A 371 21.95 -6.22 -4.81
C ASN A 371 21.93 -6.03 -3.30
N TRP A 372 21.05 -5.18 -2.80
CA TRP A 372 20.93 -4.92 -1.36
C TRP A 372 19.59 -4.27 -1.00
N PHE A 373 19.22 -4.37 0.27
CA PHE A 373 18.05 -3.72 0.87
C PHE A 373 18.48 -3.01 2.16
N TYR A 374 18.43 -1.67 2.16
CA TYR A 374 18.83 -0.89 3.32
C TYR A 374 17.80 -1.02 4.44
N TRP A 375 18.26 -1.23 5.67
CA TRP A 375 17.44 -1.17 6.87
C TRP A 375 17.56 0.21 7.53
N SER A 376 16.53 1.05 7.47
CA SER A 376 15.21 0.89 6.83
C SER A 376 14.73 2.23 6.29
N TRP A 377 13.56 2.28 5.64
CA TRP A 377 12.86 3.54 5.42
C TRP A 377 12.53 4.18 6.76
N ASN A 378 11.95 3.40 7.66
CA ASN A 378 11.34 3.78 8.91
C ASN A 378 12.26 4.55 9.88
N ALA A 379 11.74 5.61 10.50
CA ALA A 379 12.48 6.30 11.56
C ALA A 379 12.57 5.46 12.85
N ASN A 380 11.54 4.68 13.15
CA ASN A 380 11.36 4.00 14.45
C ASN A 380 12.12 2.68 14.60
N SER A 381 13.20 2.47 13.84
CA SER A 381 14.16 1.39 14.14
C SER A 381 15.07 1.79 15.30
N GLY A 382 15.03 1.03 16.40
CA GLY A 382 15.61 1.42 17.68
C GLY A 382 17.14 1.39 17.77
N ASP A 383 17.84 0.77 16.85
CA ASP A 383 19.31 0.64 16.79
C ASP A 383 19.89 1.30 15.54
N THR A 384 19.16 1.34 14.43
CA THR A 384 19.61 1.92 13.15
C THR A 384 18.98 3.27 12.79
N GLY A 385 17.82 3.62 13.34
CA GLY A 385 16.94 4.61 12.69
C GLY A 385 16.64 4.22 11.23
N GLY A 386 16.36 5.22 10.37
CA GLY A 386 16.06 4.95 8.95
C GLY A 386 16.61 5.97 7.97
N ILE A 387 16.07 5.96 6.76
CA ILE A 387 16.30 6.97 5.72
C ILE A 387 15.64 8.29 6.12
N VAL A 388 14.49 8.24 6.78
CA VAL A 388 13.82 9.43 7.32
C VAL A 388 14.21 9.70 8.78
N GLU A 389 14.23 10.97 9.16
CA GLU A 389 14.32 11.41 10.55
C GLU A 389 13.04 11.07 11.34
N ASP A 390 13.05 11.24 12.67
CA ASP A 390 11.93 10.93 13.58
C ASP A 390 10.60 11.62 13.22
N ASN A 391 10.64 12.71 12.44
CA ASN A 391 9.46 13.37 11.91
C ASN A 391 8.82 12.68 10.68
N TRP A 392 9.40 11.56 10.24
CA TRP A 392 9.06 10.77 9.05
C TRP A 392 9.12 11.52 7.71
N LEU A 393 9.61 12.75 7.73
CA LEU A 393 9.58 13.67 6.61
C LEU A 393 10.98 13.93 6.08
N ASN A 394 11.90 14.40 6.91
CA ASN A 394 13.22 14.82 6.46
C ASN A 394 14.07 13.61 6.09
N ILE A 395 14.84 13.73 5.01
CA ILE A 395 15.79 12.70 4.56
C ILE A 395 17.14 12.92 5.23
N ILE A 396 17.71 11.84 5.78
CA ILE A 396 19.06 11.83 6.32
C ILE A 396 20.05 11.68 5.16
N TRP A 397 20.45 12.80 4.55
CA TRP A 397 21.23 12.82 3.30
C TRP A 397 22.56 12.06 3.36
N LYS A 398 23.28 12.07 4.50
CA LYS A 398 24.50 11.27 4.68
C LYS A 398 24.31 9.78 4.38
N LYS A 399 23.11 9.23 4.65
CA LYS A 399 22.78 7.83 4.34
C LYS A 399 22.55 7.66 2.85
N ILE A 400 21.84 8.59 2.19
CA ILE A 400 21.65 8.57 0.73
C ILE A 400 22.99 8.69 0.00
N ASP A 401 23.88 9.57 0.45
CA ASP A 401 25.20 9.76 -0.12
C ASP A 401 26.06 8.49 0.01
N TYR A 402 26.00 7.81 1.16
CA TYR A 402 26.61 6.49 1.33
C TYR A 402 26.03 5.45 0.36
N LEU A 403 24.70 5.35 0.25
CA LEU A 403 24.04 4.41 -0.65
C LEU A 403 24.38 4.68 -2.13
N ALA A 404 24.61 5.95 -2.49
CA ALA A 404 25.08 6.31 -3.83
C ALA A 404 26.46 5.71 -4.15
N THR A 405 27.34 5.54 -3.15
CA THR A 405 28.65 4.88 -3.33
C THR A 405 28.53 3.39 -3.69
N ILE A 406 27.39 2.76 -3.39
CA ILE A 406 27.08 1.35 -3.71
C ILE A 406 25.96 1.24 -4.77
N GLY A 407 25.79 2.31 -5.55
CA GLY A 407 25.03 2.31 -6.80
C GLY A 407 23.59 2.81 -6.71
N LEU A 408 23.14 3.39 -5.60
CA LEU A 408 21.87 4.13 -5.58
C LEU A 408 21.98 5.36 -6.50
N LYS A 409 20.93 5.65 -7.27
CA LYS A 409 20.91 6.78 -8.23
C LYS A 409 19.68 7.65 -8.02
N PRO A 410 19.73 8.62 -7.09
CA PRO A 410 18.66 9.58 -6.91
C PRO A 410 18.38 10.37 -8.20
N TRP A 411 17.13 10.77 -8.41
CA TRP A 411 16.67 11.42 -9.64
C TRP A 411 17.52 12.64 -10.03
N TYR A 412 18.01 13.41 -9.05
CA TYR A 412 18.80 14.62 -9.26
C TYR A 412 20.27 14.35 -9.63
N THR A 413 20.75 13.11 -9.49
CA THR A 413 22.13 12.73 -9.84
C THR A 413 22.25 12.10 -11.22
N GLN A 414 21.13 11.75 -11.85
CA GLN A 414 21.12 11.15 -13.17
C GLN A 414 21.34 12.26 -14.20
N ALA A 415 22.23 12.05 -15.16
CA ALA A 415 22.32 12.91 -16.33
C ALA A 415 20.93 12.94 -16.99
N ALA A 416 20.47 14.13 -17.41
CA ALA A 416 19.19 14.29 -18.08
C ALA A 416 19.09 13.26 -19.20
N THR A 417 18.34 12.18 -18.98
CA THR A 417 17.84 11.41 -20.10
C THR A 417 16.78 12.33 -20.69
N PRO A 418 16.90 12.81 -21.94
CA PRO A 418 15.91 13.69 -22.52
C PRO A 418 14.55 13.05 -22.29
N VAL A 419 13.65 13.74 -21.58
CA VAL A 419 12.31 13.21 -21.36
C VAL A 419 11.69 13.10 -22.74
N LYS A 420 11.58 11.88 -23.24
CA LYS A 420 10.87 11.59 -24.47
C LYS A 420 9.42 11.98 -24.21
N THR A 421 8.89 12.87 -25.03
CA THR A 421 7.52 13.36 -24.90
C THR A 421 6.71 12.94 -26.11
N GLY A 422 5.40 12.82 -25.89
CA GLY A 422 4.40 12.79 -26.96
C GLY A 422 3.26 13.73 -26.59
N THR A 423 2.22 13.74 -27.41
CA THR A 423 1.05 14.62 -27.21
C THR A 423 -0.20 13.78 -27.02
N ILE A 424 -1.04 14.12 -26.04
CA ILE A 424 -2.41 13.62 -25.95
C ILE A 424 -3.32 14.70 -26.50
N CYS A 425 -4.22 14.35 -27.41
CA CYS A 425 -5.24 15.24 -27.97
C CYS A 425 -6.62 14.68 -27.66
N MET A 426 -7.32 15.30 -26.73
CA MET A 426 -8.60 14.80 -26.22
C MET A 426 -9.77 15.60 -26.78
N SER A 427 -10.91 14.96 -27.01
CA SER A 427 -12.18 15.62 -27.31
C SER A 427 -13.35 14.89 -26.63
N VAL A 428 -14.40 15.64 -26.28
CA VAL A 428 -15.61 15.10 -25.67
C VAL A 428 -16.73 15.09 -26.70
N SER A 429 -17.34 13.93 -26.94
CA SER A 429 -18.45 13.76 -27.88
C SER A 429 -19.77 14.27 -27.26
N PRO A 430 -20.69 14.86 -28.06
CA PRO A 430 -22.02 15.22 -27.60
C PRO A 430 -22.78 14.00 -27.04
N ALA A 431 -23.50 14.20 -25.94
CA ALA A 431 -24.40 13.19 -25.36
C ALA A 431 -25.79 13.80 -25.15
N THR A 432 -26.84 13.04 -25.48
CA THR A 432 -28.22 13.52 -25.34
C THR A 432 -28.54 13.85 -23.89
N GLY A 433 -28.97 15.09 -23.63
CA GLY A 433 -29.31 15.57 -22.28
C GLY A 433 -28.14 16.09 -21.45
N LEU A 434 -26.93 16.15 -22.01
CA LEU A 434 -25.75 16.77 -21.40
C LEU A 434 -25.45 18.10 -22.11
N ALA A 435 -25.45 19.22 -21.37
CA ALA A 435 -25.13 20.52 -21.95
C ALA A 435 -23.64 20.81 -21.86
N LYS A 436 -23.12 21.66 -22.76
CA LYS A 436 -21.70 22.04 -22.74
C LYS A 436 -21.25 22.72 -21.44
N GLY A 437 -22.15 23.43 -20.76
CA GLY A 437 -21.89 24.03 -19.45
C GLY A 437 -21.75 23.03 -18.32
N ASP A 438 -22.15 21.77 -18.53
CA ASP A 438 -22.01 20.68 -17.56
C ASP A 438 -20.65 19.95 -17.69
N LEU A 439 -19.89 20.23 -18.76
CA LEU A 439 -18.57 19.63 -18.97
C LEU A 439 -17.62 20.03 -17.83
N LYS A 440 -16.87 19.04 -17.36
CA LYS A 440 -15.85 19.20 -16.33
C LYS A 440 -14.48 18.87 -16.90
N PRO A 441 -13.41 19.51 -16.40
CA PRO A 441 -12.07 19.15 -16.80
C PRO A 441 -11.77 17.68 -16.60
N ILE A 442 -10.99 17.12 -17.52
CA ILE A 442 -10.44 15.78 -17.41
C ILE A 442 -8.96 15.93 -17.06
N THR A 443 -8.54 15.31 -15.96
CA THR A 443 -7.17 15.45 -15.46
C THR A 443 -6.37 14.18 -15.73
N ILE A 444 -5.16 14.35 -16.28
CA ILE A 444 -4.16 13.29 -16.39
C ILE A 444 -2.92 13.81 -15.66
N ASN A 445 -2.53 13.16 -14.55
CA ASN A 445 -1.49 13.66 -13.64
C ASN A 445 -1.78 15.09 -13.16
N ASP A 446 -0.93 16.05 -13.54
CA ASP A 446 -1.03 17.48 -13.23
C ASP A 446 -1.62 18.31 -14.39
N GLN A 447 -1.92 17.68 -15.54
CA GLN A 447 -2.46 18.35 -16.71
C GLN A 447 -3.99 18.32 -16.69
N SER A 448 -4.60 19.50 -16.68
CA SER A 448 -6.05 19.67 -16.87
C SER A 448 -6.37 19.88 -18.36
N PHE A 449 -7.32 19.11 -18.87
CA PHE A 449 -7.94 19.28 -20.18
C PHE A 449 -9.30 19.94 -20.00
N GLU A 450 -9.39 21.22 -20.34
CA GLU A 450 -10.59 22.04 -20.20
C GLU A 450 -11.36 22.10 -21.52
N PHE A 451 -12.65 21.74 -21.50
CA PHE A 451 -13.49 21.70 -22.70
C PHE A 451 -14.56 22.78 -22.63
N SER A 452 -14.49 23.78 -23.51
CA SER A 452 -15.50 24.84 -23.63
C SER A 452 -16.69 24.46 -24.52
N ASP A 453 -16.53 23.44 -25.36
CA ASP A 453 -17.59 22.88 -26.20
C ASP A 453 -17.33 21.41 -26.53
N PHE A 454 -18.35 20.72 -27.05
CA PHE A 454 -18.20 19.36 -27.56
C PHE A 454 -17.41 19.34 -28.86
N ASN A 455 -16.75 18.21 -29.14
CA ASN A 455 -15.87 17.99 -30.29
C ASN A 455 -14.68 18.96 -30.40
N LEU A 456 -14.44 19.82 -29.41
CA LEU A 456 -13.23 20.61 -29.32
C LEU A 456 -12.06 19.72 -28.93
N THR A 457 -11.00 19.73 -29.72
CA THR A 457 -9.77 19.01 -29.41
C THR A 457 -8.85 19.87 -28.54
N VAL A 458 -8.46 19.33 -27.38
CA VAL A 458 -7.53 19.94 -26.43
C VAL A 458 -6.30 19.07 -26.36
N CYS A 459 -5.14 19.61 -26.72
CA CYS A 459 -3.88 18.88 -26.75
C CYS A 459 -2.94 19.31 -25.62
N LYS A 460 -2.26 18.35 -25.00
CA LYS A 460 -1.20 18.57 -24.00
C LYS A 460 -0.03 17.64 -24.25
N THR A 461 1.18 18.11 -23.96
CA THR A 461 2.40 17.31 -24.03
C THR A 461 2.62 16.58 -22.72
N LEU A 462 2.91 15.28 -22.79
CA LEU A 462 3.21 14.42 -21.64
C LEU A 462 4.45 13.56 -21.91
N PRO A 463 5.12 13.04 -20.87
CA PRO A 463 6.15 12.02 -21.03
C PRO A 463 5.64 10.79 -21.82
N VAL A 464 6.55 10.06 -22.45
CA VAL A 464 6.25 8.75 -23.02
C VAL A 464 5.89 7.79 -21.89
N GLY A 465 4.75 7.10 -22.03
CA GLY A 465 4.23 6.26 -20.96
C GLY A 465 2.79 5.82 -21.20
N SER A 466 2.28 4.94 -20.34
CA SER A 466 0.86 4.57 -20.36
C SER A 466 0.09 5.38 -19.33
N TYR A 467 -1.00 5.99 -19.77
CA TYR A 467 -1.86 6.86 -18.97
C TYR A 467 -3.28 6.32 -18.95
N THR A 468 -3.97 6.47 -17.83
CA THR A 468 -5.41 6.18 -17.76
C THR A 468 -6.16 7.50 -17.74
N VAL A 469 -7.00 7.70 -18.75
CA VAL A 469 -7.95 8.81 -18.83
C VAL A 469 -9.22 8.39 -18.11
N THR A 470 -9.53 9.04 -16.99
CA THR A 470 -10.75 8.78 -16.22
C THR A 470 -11.64 10.01 -16.26
N PRO A 471 -12.64 10.05 -17.16
CA PRO A 471 -13.56 11.17 -17.21
C PRO A 471 -14.41 11.26 -15.93
N PRO A 472 -14.67 12.47 -15.40
CA PRO A 472 -15.47 12.65 -14.20
C PRO A 472 -16.95 12.31 -14.46
N LYS A 473 -17.65 11.77 -13.45
CA LYS A 473 -19.12 11.64 -13.54
C LYS A 473 -19.78 13.01 -13.56
N ILE A 474 -20.78 13.17 -14.43
CA ILE A 474 -21.59 14.39 -14.53
C ILE A 474 -23.02 14.03 -14.17
N THR A 475 -23.62 14.73 -13.22
CA THR A 475 -24.99 14.45 -12.75
C THR A 475 -25.85 15.68 -13.02
N THR A 476 -26.91 15.51 -13.82
CA THR A 476 -27.97 16.51 -13.99
C THR A 476 -29.15 16.15 -13.07
N ALA A 477 -30.22 16.94 -13.10
CA ALA A 477 -31.40 16.70 -12.26
C ALA A 477 -32.07 15.33 -12.50
N THR A 478 -31.95 14.78 -13.72
CA THR A 478 -32.69 13.57 -14.14
C THR A 478 -31.79 12.44 -14.63
N THR A 479 -30.50 12.69 -14.88
CA THR A 479 -29.60 11.74 -15.56
C THR A 479 -28.21 11.79 -14.95
N GLN A 480 -27.62 10.62 -14.71
CA GLN A 480 -26.21 10.48 -14.37
C GLN A 480 -25.44 10.05 -15.63
N PHE A 481 -24.45 10.85 -16.01
CA PHE A 481 -23.55 10.60 -17.12
C PHE A 481 -22.22 10.04 -16.62
N SER A 482 -21.76 8.97 -17.26
CA SER A 482 -20.43 8.40 -17.04
C SER A 482 -19.80 8.01 -18.37
N ALA A 483 -18.47 8.09 -18.44
CA ALA A 483 -17.70 7.57 -19.56
C ALA A 483 -16.71 6.52 -19.04
N ASN A 484 -16.45 5.49 -19.84
CA ASN A 484 -15.51 4.45 -19.46
C ASN A 484 -14.08 4.99 -19.41
N PRO A 485 -13.28 4.63 -18.38
CA PRO A 485 -11.85 4.94 -18.37
C PRO A 485 -11.15 4.32 -19.59
N GLN A 486 -10.19 5.05 -20.15
CA GLN A 486 -9.41 4.61 -21.31
C GLN A 486 -7.93 4.58 -20.95
N THR A 487 -7.28 3.44 -21.17
CA THR A 487 -5.81 3.37 -21.10
C THR A 487 -5.24 3.73 -22.47
N ILE A 488 -4.35 4.71 -22.48
CA ILE A 488 -3.63 5.15 -23.66
C ILE A 488 -2.13 5.04 -23.46
N THR A 489 -1.39 4.89 -24.55
CA THR A 489 0.07 4.92 -24.53
C THR A 489 0.55 6.12 -25.33
N VAL A 490 1.23 7.05 -24.66
CA VAL A 490 1.92 8.17 -25.30
C VAL A 490 3.25 7.66 -25.82
N THR A 491 3.47 7.81 -27.12
CA THR A 491 4.72 7.43 -27.80
C THR A 491 5.50 8.66 -28.23
N GLU A 492 6.81 8.52 -28.37
CA GLU A 492 7.73 9.62 -28.62
C GLU A 492 7.38 10.36 -29.92
N GLY A 493 7.23 11.68 -29.83
CA GLY A 493 6.95 12.57 -30.97
C GLY A 493 5.55 12.47 -31.58
N ASN A 494 4.70 11.56 -31.09
CA ASN A 494 3.40 11.28 -31.68
C ASN A 494 2.24 11.93 -30.91
N ALA A 495 1.21 12.33 -31.64
CA ALA A 495 -0.07 12.73 -31.08
C ALA A 495 -1.01 11.51 -30.95
N THR A 496 -1.51 11.28 -29.74
CA THR A 496 -2.43 10.20 -29.41
C THR A 496 -3.83 10.78 -29.22
N PRO A 497 -4.80 10.48 -30.12
CA PRO A 497 -6.16 10.98 -29.99
C PRO A 497 -6.93 10.21 -28.91
N VAL A 498 -7.74 10.93 -28.14
CA VAL A 498 -8.63 10.37 -27.11
C VAL A 498 -10.04 10.92 -27.32
N TYR A 499 -11.02 10.03 -27.43
CA TYR A 499 -12.42 10.39 -27.62
C TYR A 499 -13.23 9.97 -26.41
N VAL A 500 -13.75 10.94 -25.67
CA VAL A 500 -14.56 10.69 -24.48
C VAL A 500 -16.03 10.75 -24.86
N ALA A 501 -16.74 9.65 -24.68
CA ALA A 501 -18.17 9.55 -24.92
C ALA A 501 -18.89 9.26 -23.60
N TYR A 502 -19.78 10.16 -23.20
CA TYR A 502 -20.61 10.00 -22.00
C TYR A 502 -21.88 9.22 -22.33
N GLU A 503 -22.20 8.24 -21.48
CA GLU A 503 -23.47 7.53 -21.48
C GLU A 503 -24.33 8.03 -20.32
N GLY A 504 -25.55 8.48 -20.62
CA GLY A 504 -26.51 8.95 -19.65
C GLY A 504 -27.45 7.84 -19.19
N VAL A 505 -27.45 7.56 -17.89
CA VAL A 505 -28.42 6.67 -17.25
C VAL A 505 -29.43 7.52 -16.48
N PRO A 506 -30.75 7.43 -16.80
CA PRO A 506 -31.78 8.10 -16.03
C PRO A 506 -31.67 7.74 -14.55
N ILE A 507 -31.74 8.75 -13.68
CA ILE A 507 -31.75 8.53 -12.24
C ILE A 507 -33.14 7.97 -11.89
N VAL A 508 -33.25 6.65 -11.77
CA VAL A 508 -34.44 5.99 -11.26
C VAL A 508 -34.43 6.16 -9.74
N VAL A 509 -35.17 7.14 -9.23
CA VAL A 509 -35.49 7.19 -7.79
C VAL A 509 -36.43 6.01 -7.51
N PRO A 510 -36.03 4.98 -6.76
CA PRO A 510 -36.93 3.86 -6.47
C PRO A 510 -38.13 4.39 -5.69
N LYS A 511 -39.34 4.19 -6.22
CA LYS A 511 -40.57 4.43 -5.45
C LYS A 511 -40.64 3.33 -4.39
N GLY A 512 -40.31 3.65 -3.14
CA GLY A 512 -40.47 2.72 -2.03
C GLY A 512 -41.94 2.42 -1.73
N ASP A 513 -42.19 1.35 -0.99
CA ASP A 513 -43.49 1.06 -0.37
C ASP A 513 -43.34 1.36 1.12
N PHE A 514 -43.88 2.48 1.58
CA PHE A 514 -43.58 3.01 2.91
C PHE A 514 -44.73 2.79 3.88
N ALA A 515 -44.39 2.35 5.10
CA ALA A 515 -45.31 2.29 6.22
C ALA A 515 -44.79 3.17 7.36
N VAL A 516 -45.66 3.99 7.93
CA VAL A 516 -45.33 4.88 9.03
C VAL A 516 -46.28 4.65 10.19
N THR A 517 -45.74 4.24 11.33
CA THR A 517 -46.47 4.21 12.59
C THR A 517 -46.29 5.55 13.30
N VAL A 518 -47.39 6.27 13.53
CA VAL A 518 -47.42 7.56 14.20
C VAL A 518 -47.78 7.33 15.66
N GLN A 519 -46.89 7.74 16.55
CA GLN A 519 -47.12 7.76 17.99
C GLN A 519 -47.26 9.22 18.44
N LEU A 520 -48.43 9.55 18.99
CA LEU A 520 -48.72 10.88 19.50
C LEU A 520 -48.54 10.88 21.03
N GLY A 521 -47.91 11.94 21.55
CA GLY A 521 -47.91 12.20 22.99
C GLY A 521 -49.23 12.78 23.49
N THR A 522 -49.24 13.21 24.75
CA THR A 522 -50.35 13.98 25.32
C THR A 522 -50.26 15.42 24.85
N ALA A 523 -51.27 15.90 24.13
CA ALA A 523 -51.33 17.30 23.71
C ALA A 523 -51.48 18.23 24.92
N TRP A 524 -50.75 19.36 24.91
CA TRP A 524 -50.87 20.41 25.92
C TRP A 524 -51.12 21.76 25.25
N GLN A 525 -51.68 22.71 26.00
CA GLN A 525 -51.75 24.11 25.59
C GLN A 525 -50.59 24.87 26.22
N GLU A 526 -49.88 25.67 25.42
CA GLU A 526 -48.83 26.53 25.96
C GLU A 526 -49.41 27.70 26.77
N ASN A 527 -50.63 28.14 26.44
CA ASN A 527 -51.42 29.10 27.20
C ASN A 527 -52.93 28.87 26.94
N PRO A 528 -53.80 28.81 27.98
CA PRO A 528 -55.26 28.62 27.83
C PRO A 528 -55.95 29.61 26.87
N SER A 529 -55.42 30.82 26.72
CA SER A 529 -56.00 31.89 25.88
C SER A 529 -55.48 31.90 24.44
N SER A 530 -54.47 31.09 24.11
CA SER A 530 -53.77 31.17 22.81
C SER A 530 -54.46 30.45 21.66
N GLY A 531 -55.30 29.45 21.96
CA GLY A 531 -55.87 28.55 20.94
C GLY A 531 -54.83 27.69 20.21
N ILE A 532 -53.57 27.66 20.67
CA ILE A 532 -52.49 26.85 20.11
C ILE A 532 -52.20 25.68 21.06
N TYR A 533 -52.13 24.50 20.46
CA TYR A 533 -51.77 23.26 21.12
C TYR A 533 -50.37 22.84 20.68
N SER A 534 -49.68 22.10 21.53
CA SER A 534 -48.41 21.47 21.22
C SER A 534 -48.49 19.97 21.53
N ASN A 535 -47.83 19.15 20.72
CA ASN A 535 -47.71 17.71 20.98
C ASN A 535 -46.38 17.17 20.43
N ALA A 536 -45.86 16.12 21.06
CA ALA A 536 -44.78 15.32 20.51
C ALA A 536 -45.34 14.30 19.51
N ILE A 537 -44.77 14.25 18.32
CA ILE A 537 -45.08 13.28 17.27
C ILE A 537 -43.83 12.46 17.01
N ASN A 538 -43.90 11.14 17.24
CA ASN A 538 -42.88 10.18 16.80
C ASN A 538 -43.38 9.40 15.59
N LEU A 539 -42.53 9.22 14.59
CA LEU A 539 -42.82 8.55 13.34
C LEU A 539 -41.82 7.41 13.17
N TYR A 540 -42.33 6.18 13.20
CA TYR A 540 -41.55 4.97 12.96
C TYR A 540 -41.71 4.58 11.48
N VAL A 541 -40.69 4.89 10.68
CA VAL A 541 -40.72 4.73 9.22
C VAL A 541 -40.10 3.39 8.82
N LYS A 542 -40.82 2.63 7.98
CA LYS A 542 -40.37 1.39 7.36
C LYS A 542 -40.48 1.45 5.84
N ASN A 543 -39.65 0.66 5.17
CA ASN A 543 -39.71 0.42 3.73
C ASN A 543 -39.99 -1.06 3.48
N ASN A 544 -41.19 -1.37 2.98
CA ASN A 544 -41.63 -2.71 2.65
C ASN A 544 -41.19 -3.15 1.23
N SER A 545 -40.63 -2.24 0.43
CA SER A 545 -40.11 -2.61 -0.89
C SER A 545 -38.83 -3.43 -0.82
N ALA A 546 -38.52 -4.15 -1.89
CA ALA A 546 -37.33 -4.99 -2.00
C ALA A 546 -36.00 -4.22 -2.08
N THR A 547 -36.05 -2.90 -2.31
CA THR A 547 -34.87 -2.07 -2.53
C THR A 547 -34.60 -1.19 -1.31
N LYS A 548 -33.35 -1.23 -0.80
CA LYS A 548 -32.90 -0.34 0.29
C LYS A 548 -33.04 1.13 -0.13
N ILE A 549 -33.54 1.98 0.78
CA ILE A 549 -33.51 3.44 0.60
C ILE A 549 -32.36 4.00 1.42
N SER A 550 -31.29 4.40 0.72
CA SER A 550 -30.12 5.06 1.33
C SER A 550 -30.46 6.48 1.77
N THR A 551 -29.74 7.00 2.76
CA THR A 551 -29.78 8.44 3.08
C THR A 551 -29.00 9.25 2.02
N PRO A 552 -29.38 10.53 1.79
CA PRO A 552 -30.49 11.22 2.42
C PRO A 552 -31.86 10.86 1.81
N TRP A 553 -32.91 10.88 2.63
CA TRP A 553 -34.30 10.79 2.16
C TRP A 553 -35.17 11.89 2.79
N LYS A 554 -36.20 12.30 2.06
CA LYS A 554 -37.10 13.40 2.45
C LYS A 554 -38.41 12.88 3.01
N ILE A 555 -38.96 13.58 4.00
CA ILE A 555 -40.30 13.35 4.53
C ILE A 555 -41.13 14.64 4.47
N VAL A 556 -42.41 14.48 4.12
CA VAL A 556 -43.43 15.52 4.23
C VAL A 556 -44.55 15.02 5.12
N VAL A 557 -44.82 15.69 6.23
CA VAL A 557 -45.93 15.38 7.16
C VAL A 557 -46.99 16.46 7.02
N VAL A 558 -48.22 16.06 6.74
CA VAL A 558 -49.30 17.01 6.39
C VAL A 558 -50.40 16.99 7.43
N ASN A 559 -50.76 18.16 7.92
CA ASN A 559 -52.02 18.45 8.61
C ASN A 559 -52.25 19.96 8.52
N SER A 560 -53.40 20.39 7.99
CA SER A 560 -53.71 21.80 7.75
C SER A 560 -53.68 22.69 9.00
N ALA A 561 -53.77 22.09 10.19
CA ALA A 561 -53.72 22.82 11.47
C ALA A 561 -52.28 23.06 11.98
N TYR A 562 -51.26 22.39 11.44
CA TYR A 562 -49.87 22.55 11.90
C TYR A 562 -49.33 23.96 11.61
N LYS A 563 -48.63 24.54 12.59
CA LYS A 563 -48.13 25.93 12.56
C LYS A 563 -46.62 26.04 12.65
N SER A 564 -45.97 25.31 13.54
CA SER A 564 -44.51 25.34 13.69
C SER A 564 -43.96 24.02 14.24
N VAL A 565 -42.64 23.85 14.13
CA VAL A 565 -41.88 22.71 14.69
C VAL A 565 -40.81 23.27 15.64
N PRO A 566 -41.11 23.48 16.94
CA PRO A 566 -40.15 24.08 17.87
C PRO A 566 -38.93 23.21 18.18
N SER A 567 -39.05 21.89 18.06
CA SER A 567 -37.97 20.94 18.33
C SER A 567 -38.13 19.68 17.50
N TYR A 568 -37.03 19.01 17.20
CA TYR A 568 -36.98 17.80 16.39
C TYR A 568 -35.75 16.95 16.73
N TRP A 569 -35.81 15.65 16.44
CA TRP A 569 -34.70 14.71 16.61
C TRP A 569 -34.70 13.65 15.51
N ASN A 570 -33.51 13.17 15.17
CA ASN A 570 -33.27 12.19 14.10
C ASN A 570 -33.77 12.64 12.71
N ILE A 571 -34.00 13.94 12.52
CA ILE A 571 -34.40 14.57 11.27
C ILE A 571 -33.78 15.97 11.23
N VAL A 572 -33.53 16.51 10.04
CA VAL A 572 -33.25 17.94 9.84
C VAL A 572 -34.55 18.59 9.37
N PHE A 573 -35.06 19.57 10.13
CA PHE A 573 -36.22 20.34 9.72
C PHE A 573 -35.85 21.31 8.58
N ASP A 574 -36.56 21.23 7.47
CA ASP A 574 -36.30 22.08 6.30
C ASP A 574 -37.26 23.29 6.28
N SER A 575 -38.57 23.05 6.38
CA SER A 575 -39.58 24.13 6.38
C SER A 575 -40.95 23.66 6.85
N ILE A 576 -41.80 24.62 7.23
CA ILE A 576 -43.25 24.39 7.37
C ILE A 576 -44.01 25.48 6.61
N ALA A 577 -44.96 25.07 5.77
CA ALA A 577 -45.84 25.98 5.05
C ALA A 577 -47.21 25.35 4.84
N SER A 578 -48.28 26.09 5.11
CA SER A 578 -49.67 25.65 4.91
C SER A 578 -50.01 24.28 5.54
N GLY A 579 -49.38 23.94 6.68
CA GLY A 579 -49.58 22.66 7.36
C GLY A 579 -48.73 21.50 6.82
N HIS A 580 -47.80 21.75 5.90
CA HIS A 580 -46.83 20.76 5.40
C HIS A 580 -45.49 20.96 6.08
N ILE A 581 -45.10 20.01 6.93
CA ILE A 581 -43.77 19.94 7.55
C ILE A 581 -42.84 19.18 6.60
N ASN A 582 -41.79 19.81 6.12
CA ASN A 582 -40.75 19.21 5.29
C ASN A 582 -39.50 18.97 6.12
N GLY A 583 -38.90 17.79 5.99
CA GLY A 583 -37.60 17.50 6.59
C GLY A 583 -36.80 16.45 5.83
N THR A 584 -35.50 16.42 6.14
CA THR A 584 -34.51 15.55 5.50
C THR A 584 -33.79 14.70 6.55
N VAL A 585 -33.68 13.39 6.31
CA VAL A 585 -32.95 12.43 7.14
C VAL A 585 -31.62 12.11 6.47
N ARG A 586 -30.49 12.17 7.20
CA ARG A 586 -29.13 12.22 6.62
C ARG A 586 -28.16 11.16 7.12
N GLU A 587 -28.29 10.71 8.37
CA GLU A 587 -27.28 9.84 8.97
C GLU A 587 -27.33 8.43 8.37
N SER A 588 -26.17 7.81 8.15
CA SER A 588 -26.06 6.51 7.46
C SER A 588 -26.85 5.38 8.15
N TRP A 589 -26.96 5.41 9.48
CA TRP A 589 -27.74 4.45 10.28
C TRP A 589 -29.26 4.60 10.09
N GLN A 590 -29.71 5.70 9.49
CA GLN A 590 -31.13 6.01 9.22
C GLN A 590 -31.59 5.57 7.82
N ALA A 591 -30.77 4.80 7.10
CA ALA A 591 -31.20 4.18 5.85
C ALA A 591 -32.35 3.18 6.12
N LEU A 592 -33.34 3.13 5.22
CA LEU A 592 -34.45 2.18 5.34
C LEU A 592 -34.08 0.88 4.63
N ALA A 593 -33.90 -0.18 5.42
CA ALA A 593 -33.63 -1.52 4.95
C ALA A 593 -34.82 -2.05 4.12
N PRO A 594 -34.57 -2.94 3.15
CA PRO A 594 -35.64 -3.51 2.34
C PRO A 594 -36.54 -4.43 3.18
N ASN A 595 -37.74 -4.71 2.67
CA ASN A 595 -38.69 -5.69 3.21
C ASN A 595 -39.04 -5.49 4.70
N GLY A 596 -39.06 -4.25 5.18
CA GLY A 596 -39.44 -3.89 6.54
C GLY A 596 -38.45 -4.36 7.63
N GLN A 597 -37.21 -4.69 7.26
CA GLN A 597 -36.19 -5.26 8.15
C GLN A 597 -35.74 -4.32 9.27
N ASN A 598 -35.92 -3.01 9.11
CA ASN A 598 -35.67 -2.04 10.17
C ASN A 598 -36.80 -1.00 10.26
N SER A 599 -36.78 -0.24 11.35
CA SER A 599 -37.68 0.89 11.57
C SER A 599 -36.85 2.08 12.04
N VAL A 600 -36.96 3.21 11.36
CA VAL A 600 -36.27 4.44 11.75
C VAL A 600 -37.24 5.34 12.50
N ASN A 601 -36.89 5.71 13.74
CA ASN A 601 -37.67 6.65 14.53
C ASN A 601 -37.17 8.08 14.31
N ILE A 602 -38.07 8.94 13.84
CA ILE A 602 -37.89 10.38 13.81
C ILE A 602 -38.98 11.04 14.64
N GLY A 603 -38.69 12.17 15.25
CA GLY A 603 -39.71 12.86 16.02
C GLY A 603 -39.55 14.36 16.08
N MET A 604 -40.64 15.00 16.47
CA MET A 604 -40.81 16.44 16.46
C MET A 604 -41.82 16.88 17.51
N ILE A 605 -41.60 18.06 18.09
CA ILE A 605 -42.67 18.80 18.75
C ILE A 605 -43.32 19.66 17.68
N VAL A 606 -44.64 19.59 17.56
CA VAL A 606 -45.42 20.35 16.58
C VAL A 606 -46.42 21.22 17.31
N THR A 607 -46.56 22.48 16.88
CA THR A 607 -47.66 23.36 17.30
C THR A 607 -48.81 23.30 16.29
N SER A 608 -50.04 23.40 16.77
CA SER A 608 -51.26 23.25 15.95
C SER A 608 -52.38 24.15 16.44
N THR A 609 -53.21 24.66 15.52
CA THR A 609 -54.48 25.33 15.87
C THR A 609 -55.61 24.35 16.22
N SER A 610 -55.32 23.05 16.23
CA SER A 610 -56.25 21.98 16.57
C SER A 610 -55.63 21.04 17.59
N PRO A 611 -56.38 20.53 18.59
CA PRO A 611 -55.90 19.50 19.50
C PRO A 611 -55.71 18.13 18.81
N ASN A 612 -56.14 17.98 17.54
CA ASN A 612 -55.93 16.77 16.75
C ASN A 612 -54.62 16.85 15.95
N PHE A 613 -53.62 16.08 16.39
CA PHE A 613 -52.29 15.99 15.77
C PHE A 613 -52.12 14.78 14.84
N VAL A 614 -53.20 14.13 14.43
CA VAL A 614 -53.09 13.01 13.47
C VAL A 614 -52.73 13.58 12.10
N PRO A 615 -51.63 13.13 11.45
CA PRO A 615 -51.31 13.52 10.08
C PRO A 615 -52.38 13.02 9.10
N THR A 616 -52.78 13.86 8.15
CA THR A 616 -53.69 13.46 7.06
C THR A 616 -52.96 12.74 5.93
N SER A 617 -51.68 13.03 5.75
CA SER A 617 -50.80 12.29 4.83
C SER A 617 -49.34 12.40 5.25
N ILE A 618 -48.55 11.39 4.88
CA ILE A 618 -47.09 11.38 5.02
C ILE A 618 -46.51 10.93 3.68
N LEU A 619 -45.54 11.68 3.14
CA LEU A 619 -44.81 11.32 1.92
C LEU A 619 -43.34 11.08 2.23
N ILE A 620 -42.77 10.00 1.71
CA ILE A 620 -41.32 9.71 1.75
C ILE A 620 -40.78 9.77 0.33
N ASN A 621 -39.82 10.66 0.06
CA ASN A 621 -39.33 10.97 -1.29
C ASN A 621 -40.47 11.25 -2.31
N GLY A 622 -41.55 11.89 -1.85
CA GLY A 622 -42.73 12.18 -2.68
C GLY A 622 -43.67 11.00 -2.89
N THR A 623 -43.41 9.83 -2.30
CA THR A 623 -44.30 8.66 -2.36
C THR A 623 -45.19 8.62 -1.10
N PRO A 624 -46.53 8.51 -1.22
CA PRO A 624 -47.41 8.38 -0.07
C PRO A 624 -47.09 7.12 0.76
N ALA A 625 -47.13 7.26 2.09
CA ALA A 625 -46.95 6.15 3.01
C ALA A 625 -48.29 5.66 3.59
N THR A 626 -48.37 4.37 3.91
CA THR A 626 -49.46 3.81 4.70
C THR A 626 -49.30 4.22 6.17
N ILE A 627 -50.33 4.83 6.76
CA ILE A 627 -50.27 5.40 8.11
C ILE A 627 -51.00 4.50 9.11
N THR A 628 -50.34 4.17 10.22
CA THR A 628 -50.96 3.52 11.39
C THR A 628 -50.82 4.43 12.60
N ILE A 629 -51.89 4.70 13.34
CA ILE A 629 -51.86 5.55 14.54
C ILE A 629 -51.84 4.67 15.79
N ILE A 630 -50.89 4.92 16.69
CA ILE A 630 -50.84 4.33 18.03
C ILE A 630 -50.92 5.44 19.08
N LYS A 631 -51.71 5.20 20.13
CA LYS A 631 -51.90 6.12 21.27
C LYS A 631 -50.98 5.75 22.42
#